data_AF-A0A3M7I031-F1
#
_entry.id   AF-A0A3M7I031-F1
#
_cell.length_a   1.000
_cell.length_b   1.000
_cell.length_c   1.000
_cell.angle_alpha   90.00
_cell.angle_beta   90.00
_cell.angle_gamma   90.00
#
_symmetry.space_group_name_H-M   'P 1'
#
loop_
_entity.id
_entity.type
_entity.pdbx_description
1 polymer ?
#
loop_
_entity_poly.entity_id
_entity_poly.type
_entity_poly.pdbx_seq_one_letter_code
_entity_poly.pdbx_strand_id
1 'polypeptide(L)'
;MDWPRFPSLYRPRSGRCFLLELPPELRDLIYEYTLQSDSKSNQMVTFKLDHYQRDTLTQAVQPPLLHLNRQIRQESLPLFYSSQTFILHSEGIKADDARRWLRCSEPHLPKLRQLEIWIRYTTPANRFTSSNGAVGITLHRDRHDVNTGGEWRVREDGWRWITVVRKPANLDNDAAFLIREVRRLLQEEWPGKLTAAGLYGVLVDLREVYVKEKMG
;
A
#
# COMPACT_ATOMS: atom_id res chain seq x y z
N MET A 1 -4.99 -47.75 8.20
CA MET A 1 -4.98 -46.38 8.77
C MET A 1 -6.29 -45.73 8.35
N ASP A 2 -7.33 -45.98 9.14
CA ASP A 2 -8.65 -45.41 8.90
C ASP A 2 -8.66 -43.98 9.42
N TRP A 3 -8.81 -43.02 8.50
CA TRP A 3 -9.12 -41.65 8.88
C TRP A 3 -10.47 -41.66 9.63
N PRO A 4 -10.58 -41.04 10.83
CA PRO A 4 -11.87 -40.92 11.48
C PRO A 4 -12.82 -40.17 10.54
N ARG A 5 -13.95 -40.80 10.23
CA ARG A 5 -15.03 -40.21 9.45
C ARG A 5 -15.44 -38.92 10.14
N PHE A 6 -15.22 -37.78 9.49
CA PHE A 6 -15.78 -36.50 9.94
C PHE A 6 -17.29 -36.72 10.18
N PRO A 7 -17.84 -36.31 11.34
CA PRO A 7 -19.28 -36.40 11.56
C PRO A 7 -19.96 -35.67 10.41
N SER A 8 -20.95 -36.31 9.81
CA SER A 8 -21.69 -35.80 8.65
C SER A 8 -21.91 -34.30 8.82
N LEU A 9 -21.28 -33.49 7.99
CA LEU A 9 -21.47 -32.04 8.00
C LEU A 9 -22.96 -31.83 7.82
N TYR A 10 -23.65 -31.50 8.92
CA TYR A 10 -25.05 -31.14 8.92
C TYR A 10 -25.24 -30.13 7.78
N ARG A 11 -26.10 -30.44 6.82
CA ARG A 11 -26.47 -29.45 5.81
C ARG A 11 -26.92 -28.21 6.59
N PRO A 12 -26.26 -27.05 6.41
CA PRO A 12 -26.65 -25.85 7.13
C PRO A 12 -28.14 -25.61 6.89
N ARG A 13 -28.89 -25.33 7.97
CA ARG A 13 -30.22 -24.77 7.83
C ARG A 13 -30.10 -23.52 6.95
N SER A 14 -30.93 -23.41 5.92
CA SER A 14 -30.95 -22.26 5.01
C SER A 14 -30.97 -20.96 5.83
N GLY A 15 -29.96 -20.12 5.66
CA GLY A 15 -29.84 -18.82 6.36
C GLY A 15 -28.80 -18.75 7.48
N ARG A 16 -28.12 -19.85 7.84
CA ARG A 16 -26.99 -19.81 8.80
C ARG A 16 -25.64 -19.70 8.08
N CYS A 17 -24.83 -18.74 8.50
CA CYS A 17 -23.46 -18.55 8.02
C CYS A 17 -22.49 -19.10 9.06
N PHE A 18 -21.94 -20.30 8.85
CA PHE A 18 -21.02 -20.94 9.81
C PHE A 18 -19.80 -20.09 10.13
N LEU A 19 -19.33 -19.28 9.18
CA LEU A 19 -18.24 -18.35 9.40
C LEU A 19 -18.56 -17.38 10.55
N LEU A 20 -19.80 -16.86 10.62
CA LEU A 20 -20.22 -15.91 11.65
C LEU A 20 -20.53 -16.57 13.00
N GLU A 21 -20.65 -17.90 13.05
CA GLU A 21 -20.81 -18.66 14.29
C GLU A 21 -19.47 -18.95 14.98
N LEU A 22 -18.34 -18.81 14.27
CA LEU A 22 -17.00 -18.93 14.84
C LEU A 22 -16.71 -17.79 15.81
N PRO A 23 -15.89 -17.99 16.86
CA PRO A 23 -15.32 -16.89 17.64
C PRO A 23 -14.60 -15.85 16.76
N PRO A 24 -14.62 -14.55 17.12
CA PRO A 24 -13.98 -13.47 16.36
C PRO A 24 -12.52 -13.77 16.01
N GLU A 25 -11.76 -14.37 16.92
CA GLU A 25 -10.34 -14.67 16.74
C GLU A 25 -10.11 -15.66 15.60
N LEU A 26 -11.00 -16.66 15.45
CA LEU A 26 -10.93 -17.61 14.34
C LEU A 26 -11.38 -16.95 13.02
N ARG A 27 -12.33 -16.02 13.08
CA ARG A 27 -12.74 -15.23 11.91
C ARG A 27 -11.60 -14.34 11.43
N ASP A 28 -10.90 -13.66 12.33
CA ASP A 28 -9.74 -12.83 12.02
C ASP A 28 -8.65 -13.64 11.33
N LEU A 29 -8.33 -14.84 11.83
CA LEU A 29 -7.38 -15.73 11.15
C LEU A 29 -7.85 -16.07 9.73
N ILE A 30 -9.12 -16.43 9.54
CA ILE A 30 -9.67 -16.72 8.20
C ILE A 30 -9.59 -15.48 7.30
N TYR A 31 -9.92 -14.30 7.80
CA TYR A 31 -9.83 -13.06 7.05
C TYR A 31 -8.38 -12.74 6.68
N GLU A 32 -7.44 -12.84 7.61
CA GLU A 32 -6.01 -12.63 7.34
C GLU A 32 -5.51 -13.60 6.27
N TYR A 33 -5.84 -14.90 6.37
CA TYR A 33 -5.47 -15.87 5.35
C TYR A 33 -6.11 -15.55 4.00
N THR A 34 -7.41 -15.26 3.94
CA THR A 34 -8.09 -14.96 2.66
C THR A 34 -7.58 -13.67 2.01
N LEU A 35 -7.19 -12.67 2.80
CA LEU A 35 -6.62 -11.42 2.30
C LEU A 35 -5.15 -11.56 1.86
N GLN A 36 -4.42 -12.57 2.34
CA GLN A 36 -3.01 -12.81 2.05
C GLN A 36 -2.76 -13.96 1.05
N SER A 37 -3.67 -14.92 0.93
CA SER A 37 -3.45 -16.21 0.27
C SER A 37 -3.28 -16.13 -1.25
N ASP A 38 -3.62 -15.01 -1.87
CA ASP A 38 -3.66 -14.94 -3.34
C ASP A 38 -2.31 -14.58 -4.01
N SER A 39 -1.20 -14.38 -3.24
CA SER A 39 0.23 -14.45 -3.64
C SER A 39 1.09 -13.47 -2.82
N LYS A 40 2.41 -13.70 -2.72
CA LYS A 40 3.35 -12.69 -2.15
C LYS A 40 3.29 -11.33 -2.88
N SER A 41 2.88 -11.32 -4.14
CA SER A 41 2.61 -10.12 -4.95
C SER A 41 1.35 -9.35 -4.53
N ASN A 42 0.42 -10.00 -3.82
CA ASN A 42 -0.85 -9.36 -3.43
C ASN A 42 -0.74 -8.38 -2.28
N GLN A 43 0.42 -8.26 -1.65
CA GLN A 43 0.66 -7.25 -0.62
C GLN A 43 0.86 -5.85 -1.20
N MET A 44 1.07 -5.75 -2.51
CA MET A 44 1.42 -4.50 -3.18
C MET A 44 0.34 -4.04 -4.12
N VAL A 45 -0.24 -2.90 -3.79
CA VAL A 45 -1.46 -2.41 -4.41
C VAL A 45 -1.19 -1.15 -5.23
N THR A 46 -1.60 -1.13 -6.49
CA THR A 46 -1.47 0.02 -7.39
C THR A 46 -2.79 0.39 -8.08
N PHE A 47 -2.95 1.64 -8.51
CA PHE A 47 -4.25 2.17 -8.93
C PHE A 47 -4.60 1.87 -10.40
N LYS A 48 -3.60 1.58 -11.21
CA LYS A 48 -3.75 1.11 -12.60
C LYS A 48 -2.66 0.09 -12.92
N LEU A 49 -3.09 -1.11 -13.28
CA LEU A 49 -2.20 -2.22 -13.64
C LEU A 49 -1.99 -2.26 -15.15
N ASP A 50 -0.73 -2.11 -15.56
CA ASP A 50 -0.33 -2.51 -16.90
C ASP A 50 -0.24 -4.04 -16.98
N HIS A 51 -0.38 -4.61 -18.17
CA HIS A 51 -0.48 -6.08 -18.34
C HIS A 51 0.73 -6.82 -17.74
N TYR A 52 1.93 -6.28 -17.91
CA TYR A 52 3.18 -6.84 -17.38
C TYR A 52 3.33 -6.72 -15.84
N GLN A 53 2.48 -5.94 -15.18
CA GLN A 53 2.55 -5.74 -13.73
C GLN A 53 1.68 -6.71 -12.95
N ARG A 54 0.76 -7.43 -13.61
CA ARG A 54 -0.26 -8.27 -12.96
C ARG A 54 0.32 -9.44 -12.16
N ASP A 55 1.52 -9.89 -12.51
CA ASP A 55 2.20 -10.98 -11.80
C ASP A 55 2.81 -10.51 -10.47
N THR A 56 3.03 -9.20 -10.31
CA THR A 56 3.77 -8.61 -9.19
C THR A 56 2.97 -7.62 -8.35
N LEU A 57 1.90 -7.05 -8.90
CA LEU A 57 1.08 -6.02 -8.27
C LEU A 57 -0.41 -6.33 -8.44
N THR A 58 -1.20 -5.90 -7.46
CA THR A 58 -2.66 -6.01 -7.47
C THR A 58 -3.29 -4.64 -7.62
N GLN A 59 -4.48 -4.57 -8.22
CA GLN A 59 -5.18 -3.30 -8.37
C GLN A 59 -5.76 -2.86 -7.01
N ALA A 60 -5.82 -1.56 -6.77
CA ALA A 60 -6.39 -0.93 -5.58
C ALA A 60 -7.91 -1.04 -5.48
N VAL A 61 -8.40 -2.27 -5.44
CA VAL A 61 -9.81 -2.64 -5.35
C VAL A 61 -10.02 -3.45 -4.08
N GLN A 62 -11.11 -3.16 -3.38
CA GLN A 62 -11.52 -3.95 -2.21
C GLN A 62 -11.89 -5.37 -2.65
N PRO A 63 -11.30 -6.43 -2.05
CA PRO A 63 -11.53 -7.81 -2.47
C PRO A 63 -13.00 -8.23 -2.25
N PRO A 64 -13.46 -9.29 -2.95
CA PRO A 64 -14.84 -9.79 -2.86
C PRO A 64 -15.33 -10.00 -1.42
N LEU A 65 -14.46 -10.47 -0.51
CA LEU A 65 -14.75 -10.65 0.90
C LEU A 65 -15.39 -9.41 1.55
N LEU A 66 -14.95 -8.21 1.16
CA LEU A 66 -15.42 -6.94 1.71
C LEU A 66 -16.81 -6.53 1.22
N HIS A 67 -17.39 -7.24 0.24
CA HIS A 67 -18.68 -6.94 -0.36
C HIS A 67 -19.80 -7.93 0.03
N LEU A 68 -19.46 -9.04 0.70
CA LEU A 68 -20.41 -10.14 0.94
C LEU A 68 -21.44 -9.83 2.03
N ASN A 69 -20.99 -9.31 3.17
CA ASN A 69 -21.82 -9.15 4.37
C ASN A 69 -21.36 -7.95 5.20
N ARG A 70 -22.29 -7.24 5.85
CA ARG A 70 -21.99 -6.04 6.64
C ARG A 70 -21.05 -6.34 7.83
N GLN A 71 -21.27 -7.43 8.55
CA GLN A 71 -20.42 -7.84 9.68
C GLN A 71 -19.02 -8.25 9.18
N ILE A 72 -18.96 -9.11 8.15
CA ILE A 72 -17.68 -9.51 7.54
C ILE A 72 -16.90 -8.27 7.10
N ARG A 73 -17.56 -7.33 6.43
CA ARG A 73 -16.95 -6.07 6.00
C ARG A 73 -16.42 -5.27 7.19
N GLN A 74 -17.19 -5.12 8.26
CA GLN A 74 -16.75 -4.37 9.44
C GLN A 74 -15.51 -4.98 10.09
N GLU A 75 -15.45 -6.31 10.17
CA GLU A 75 -14.34 -7.05 10.80
C GLU A 75 -13.09 -7.11 9.90
N SER A 76 -13.27 -7.35 8.60
CA SER A 76 -12.14 -7.58 7.68
C SER A 76 -11.58 -6.32 7.01
N LEU A 77 -12.35 -5.22 6.93
CA LEU A 77 -11.89 -3.98 6.31
C LEU A 77 -10.64 -3.39 6.99
N PRO A 78 -10.52 -3.31 8.33
CA PRO A 78 -9.30 -2.88 8.99
C PRO A 78 -8.10 -3.80 8.71
N LEU A 79 -8.33 -5.11 8.64
CA LEU A 79 -7.29 -6.10 8.31
C LEU A 79 -6.77 -5.87 6.88
N PHE A 80 -7.65 -5.59 5.93
CA PHE A 80 -7.24 -5.24 4.56
C PHE A 80 -6.36 -3.99 4.55
N TYR A 81 -6.84 -2.85 5.06
CA TYR A 81 -6.04 -1.62 4.99
C TYR A 81 -4.73 -1.67 5.80
N SER A 82 -4.66 -2.50 6.86
CA SER A 82 -3.44 -2.63 7.67
C SER A 82 -2.43 -3.64 7.12
N SER A 83 -2.86 -4.64 6.35
CA SER A 83 -1.98 -5.67 5.79
C SER A 83 -1.38 -5.31 4.43
N GLN A 84 -2.02 -4.39 3.70
CA GLN A 84 -1.64 -4.03 2.34
C GLN A 84 -0.67 -2.84 2.30
N THR A 85 0.28 -2.88 1.36
CA THR A 85 1.15 -1.76 0.98
C THR A 85 0.58 -1.09 -0.27
N PHE A 86 0.15 0.16 -0.13
CA PHE A 86 -0.36 0.94 -1.26
C PHE A 86 0.76 1.77 -1.90
N ILE A 87 0.90 1.65 -3.22
CA ILE A 87 1.93 2.32 -4.01
C ILE A 87 1.40 3.66 -4.54
N LEU A 88 1.97 4.75 -4.05
CA LEU A 88 1.67 6.10 -4.51
C LEU A 88 2.73 6.57 -5.50
N HIS A 89 2.31 6.83 -6.74
CA HIS A 89 3.21 7.34 -7.79
C HIS A 89 3.32 8.86 -7.69
N SER A 90 4.49 9.41 -8.01
CA SER A 90 4.73 10.86 -7.97
C SER A 90 4.14 11.64 -9.14
N GLU A 91 3.92 11.01 -10.30
CA GLU A 91 3.42 11.70 -11.49
C GLU A 91 2.67 10.77 -12.46
N GLY A 92 2.00 11.38 -13.45
CA GLY A 92 1.25 10.70 -14.49
C GLY A 92 -0.11 10.14 -14.04
N ILE A 93 -0.75 9.37 -14.92
CA ILE A 93 -2.12 8.87 -14.71
C ILE A 93 -2.25 8.05 -13.42
N LYS A 94 -1.20 7.29 -13.05
CA LYS A 94 -1.20 6.49 -11.82
C LYS A 94 -1.21 7.36 -10.55
N ALA A 95 -0.60 8.54 -10.58
CA ALA A 95 -0.66 9.51 -9.49
C ALA A 95 -2.06 10.13 -9.38
N ASP A 96 -2.70 10.43 -10.51
CA ASP A 96 -4.07 10.97 -10.54
C ASP A 96 -5.10 9.95 -9.99
N ASP A 97 -4.97 8.69 -10.38
CA ASP A 97 -5.82 7.61 -9.88
C ASP A 97 -5.59 7.37 -8.38
N ALA A 98 -4.33 7.39 -7.93
CA ALA A 98 -3.99 7.32 -6.51
C ALA A 98 -4.63 8.47 -5.71
N ARG A 99 -4.57 9.70 -6.23
CA ARG A 99 -5.18 10.88 -5.61
C ARG A 99 -6.69 10.73 -5.50
N ARG A 100 -7.36 10.26 -6.56
CA ARG A 100 -8.81 10.01 -6.53
C ARG A 100 -9.15 8.96 -5.47
N TRP A 101 -8.39 7.87 -5.42
CA TRP A 101 -8.60 6.82 -4.44
C TRP A 101 -8.39 7.29 -3.01
N LEU A 102 -7.35 8.08 -2.74
CA LEU A 102 -7.06 8.65 -1.42
C LEU A 102 -8.25 9.47 -0.92
N ARG A 103 -8.84 10.30 -1.78
CA ARG A 103 -10.05 11.09 -1.46
C ARG A 103 -11.25 10.21 -1.15
N CYS A 104 -11.49 9.18 -1.96
CA CYS A 104 -12.62 8.26 -1.73
C CYS A 104 -12.42 7.36 -0.50
N SER A 105 -11.16 7.11 -0.11
CA SER A 105 -10.79 6.23 1.00
C SER A 105 -10.41 6.98 2.28
N GLU A 106 -10.68 8.29 2.35
CA GLU A 106 -10.31 9.16 3.47
C GLU A 106 -10.70 8.60 4.85
N PRO A 107 -11.93 8.05 5.06
CA PRO A 107 -12.32 7.43 6.34
C PRO A 107 -11.54 6.15 6.70
N HIS A 108 -10.68 5.67 5.81
CA HIS A 108 -9.90 4.45 5.96
C HIS A 108 -8.40 4.72 6.00
N LEU A 109 -7.94 5.94 5.68
CA LEU A 109 -6.54 6.31 5.78
C LEU A 109 -5.95 6.10 7.19
N PRO A 110 -6.68 6.32 8.31
CA PRO A 110 -6.18 5.99 9.64
C PRO A 110 -5.93 4.49 9.88
N LYS A 111 -6.45 3.60 9.03
CA LYS A 111 -6.26 2.15 9.11
C LYS A 111 -5.05 1.65 8.30
N LEU A 112 -4.54 2.48 7.38
CA LEU A 112 -3.33 2.15 6.62
C LEU A 112 -2.16 1.87 7.54
N ARG A 113 -1.26 0.96 7.21
CA ARG A 113 -0.03 0.77 8.01
C ARG A 113 1.24 0.81 7.18
N GLN A 114 1.10 0.61 5.87
CA GLN A 114 2.21 0.54 4.94
C GLN A 114 1.86 1.31 3.67
N LEU A 115 2.81 2.13 3.21
CA LEU A 115 2.74 2.88 1.96
C LEU A 115 4.09 2.77 1.28
N GLU A 116 4.10 2.76 -0.04
CA GLU A 116 5.34 2.91 -0.80
C GLU A 116 5.21 4.08 -1.77
N ILE A 117 6.11 5.03 -1.67
CA ILE A 117 6.17 6.20 -2.53
C ILE A 117 7.12 5.91 -3.69
N TRP A 118 6.62 5.97 -4.91
CA TRP A 118 7.41 5.75 -6.12
C TRP A 118 7.71 7.08 -6.80
N ILE A 119 8.98 7.49 -6.75
CA ILE A 119 9.48 8.70 -7.39
C ILE A 119 10.17 8.33 -8.69
N ARG A 120 9.72 8.91 -9.81
CA ARG A 120 10.34 8.69 -11.11
C ARG A 120 11.82 9.08 -11.11
N TYR A 121 12.66 8.18 -11.61
CA TYR A 121 14.06 8.49 -11.83
C TYR A 121 14.23 9.52 -12.94
N THR A 122 14.87 10.63 -12.60
CA THR A 122 15.11 11.75 -13.51
C THR A 122 16.60 12.00 -13.65
N THR A 123 17.01 12.31 -14.86
CA THR A 123 18.35 12.78 -15.24
C THR A 123 18.16 14.02 -16.12
N PRO A 124 19.21 14.86 -16.27
CA PRO A 124 19.14 15.99 -17.20
C PRO A 124 18.73 15.59 -18.62
N ALA A 125 19.13 14.39 -19.08
CA ALA A 125 18.88 13.90 -20.43
C ALA A 125 17.44 13.40 -20.68
N ASN A 126 16.71 12.96 -19.64
CA ASN A 126 15.40 12.30 -19.79
C ASN A 126 14.25 13.05 -19.09
N ARG A 127 14.40 14.36 -18.97
CA ARG A 127 13.45 15.25 -18.28
C ARG A 127 12.01 15.09 -18.80
N PHE A 128 11.86 15.03 -20.12
CA PHE A 128 10.57 15.02 -20.82
C PHE A 128 10.20 13.68 -21.44
N THR A 129 11.05 12.66 -21.30
CA THR A 129 10.81 11.32 -21.87
C THR A 129 10.36 10.35 -20.78
N SER A 130 9.79 9.21 -21.20
CA SER A 130 9.51 8.10 -20.29
C SER A 130 10.76 7.72 -19.52
N SER A 131 10.63 7.55 -18.20
CA SER A 131 11.74 7.16 -17.34
C SER A 131 12.10 5.71 -17.51
N ASN A 132 13.38 5.42 -17.27
CA ASN A 132 13.91 4.07 -17.16
C ASN A 132 13.61 3.42 -15.78
N GLY A 133 12.80 4.01 -14.91
CA GLY A 133 12.42 3.39 -13.63
C GLY A 133 12.06 4.41 -12.55
N ALA A 134 11.81 3.92 -11.34
CA ALA A 134 11.46 4.73 -10.17
C ALA A 134 12.21 4.26 -8.91
N VAL A 135 12.45 5.19 -8.00
CA VAL A 135 12.90 4.90 -6.64
C VAL A 135 11.66 4.71 -5.78
N GLY A 136 11.46 3.51 -5.25
CA GLY A 136 10.39 3.20 -4.30
C GLY A 136 10.89 3.40 -2.88
N ILE A 137 10.15 4.13 -2.03
CA ILE A 137 10.47 4.39 -0.61
C ILE A 137 9.30 3.89 0.25
N THR A 138 9.59 2.96 1.15
CA THR A 138 8.61 2.32 2.03
C THR A 138 8.46 3.09 3.32
N LEU A 139 7.23 3.49 3.60
CA LEU A 139 6.79 4.09 4.85
C LEU A 139 5.98 3.07 5.64
N HIS A 140 6.13 3.10 6.95
CA HIS A 140 5.36 2.27 7.87
C HIS A 140 5.02 3.06 9.13
N ARG A 141 3.98 2.62 9.83
CA ARG A 141 3.68 3.06 11.20
C ARG A 141 3.32 1.86 12.05
N ASP A 142 3.49 1.99 13.37
CA ASP A 142 3.27 0.88 14.30
C ASP A 142 1.81 0.39 14.28
N ARG A 143 1.63 -0.93 14.40
CA ARG A 143 0.34 -1.60 14.52
C ARG A 143 -0.31 -1.28 15.87
N HIS A 144 0.48 -1.05 16.91
CA HIS A 144 -0.01 -0.84 18.29
C HIS A 144 -0.49 0.57 18.58
N ASP A 145 -0.23 1.54 17.70
CA ASP A 145 -0.65 2.93 17.89
C ASP A 145 -2.04 3.20 17.31
N VAL A 146 -3.04 2.52 17.87
CA VAL A 146 -4.42 2.50 17.36
C VAL A 146 -5.16 3.82 17.66
N ASN A 147 -4.75 4.55 18.70
CA ASN A 147 -5.49 5.73 19.20
C ASN A 147 -4.94 7.07 18.71
N THR A 148 -3.64 7.19 18.38
CA THR A 148 -3.08 8.45 17.84
C THR A 148 -2.89 8.43 16.32
N GLY A 149 -3.06 7.25 15.71
CA GLY A 149 -2.80 7.08 14.29
C GLY A 149 -1.33 6.88 13.95
N GLY A 150 -0.41 6.82 14.92
CA GLY A 150 0.99 6.40 14.76
C GLY A 150 1.85 7.26 13.83
N GLU A 151 3.04 7.62 14.29
CA GLU A 151 4.01 8.32 13.45
C GLU A 151 4.46 7.45 12.27
N TRP A 152 4.44 8.03 11.07
CA TRP A 152 5.02 7.35 9.91
C TRP A 152 6.53 7.49 9.92
N ARG A 153 7.20 6.38 9.60
CA ARG A 153 8.64 6.26 9.56
C ARG A 153 9.07 5.61 8.26
N VAL A 154 10.18 6.07 7.71
CA VAL A 154 10.85 5.36 6.62
C VAL A 154 11.43 4.07 7.18
N ARG A 155 11.16 2.93 6.53
CA ARG A 155 11.74 1.64 6.92
C ARG A 155 13.27 1.69 6.74
N GLU A 156 14.04 1.02 7.60
CA GLU A 156 15.52 1.09 7.59
C GLU A 156 16.12 0.63 6.26
N ASP A 157 15.64 -0.49 5.70
CA ASP A 157 15.96 -0.96 4.34
C ASP A 157 14.95 -0.48 3.30
N GLY A 158 14.30 0.65 3.57
CA GLY A 158 13.03 1.04 2.96
C GLY A 158 13.13 1.62 1.57
N TRP A 159 14.10 1.28 0.74
CA TRP A 159 14.06 1.70 -0.66
C TRP A 159 14.46 0.60 -1.65
N ARG A 160 13.92 0.70 -2.86
CA ARG A 160 14.25 -0.22 -3.95
C ARG A 160 14.17 0.45 -5.31
N TRP A 161 14.91 -0.14 -6.26
CA TRP A 161 14.87 0.26 -7.65
C TRP A 161 13.74 -0.47 -8.38
N ILE A 162 12.82 0.29 -8.97
CA ILE A 162 11.66 -0.23 -9.69
C ILE A 162 11.87 -0.06 -11.19
N THR A 163 12.15 -1.14 -11.91
CA THR A 163 12.45 -1.05 -13.36
C THR A 163 12.43 -2.42 -14.08
N VAL A 164 12.59 -2.35 -15.41
CA VAL A 164 13.02 -3.45 -16.28
C VAL A 164 14.48 -3.30 -16.78
N VAL A 165 15.19 -2.21 -16.45
CA VAL A 165 16.56 -1.94 -16.92
C VAL A 165 17.61 -2.05 -15.81
N ARG A 166 18.90 -1.84 -16.14
CA ARG A 166 19.98 -1.89 -15.15
C ARG A 166 19.92 -0.73 -14.15
N LYS A 167 20.30 -1.01 -12.90
CA LYS A 167 20.46 -0.01 -11.82
C LYS A 167 21.46 1.08 -12.24
N PRO A 168 21.09 2.38 -12.23
CA PRO A 168 22.03 3.49 -12.46
C PRO A 168 23.10 3.58 -11.36
N ALA A 169 24.31 4.04 -11.73
CA ALA A 169 25.45 4.09 -10.80
C ALA A 169 25.22 5.02 -9.59
N ASN A 170 24.52 6.15 -9.79
CA ASN A 170 24.31 7.16 -8.74
C ASN A 170 23.00 6.96 -7.96
N LEU A 171 22.30 5.84 -8.16
CA LEU A 171 20.96 5.64 -7.59
C LEU A 171 20.96 5.61 -6.06
N ASP A 172 22.02 5.10 -5.44
CA ASP A 172 22.14 5.04 -3.98
C ASP A 172 22.18 6.44 -3.36
N ASN A 173 22.85 7.40 -4.02
CA ASN A 173 22.88 8.80 -3.59
C ASN A 173 21.50 9.45 -3.74
N ASP A 174 20.79 9.15 -4.83
CA ASP A 174 19.44 9.66 -5.09
C ASP A 174 18.44 9.10 -4.06
N ALA A 175 18.55 7.82 -3.73
CA ALA A 175 17.73 7.21 -2.70
C ALA A 175 18.01 7.80 -1.32
N ALA A 176 19.29 7.99 -0.95
CA ALA A 176 19.68 8.62 0.30
C ALA A 176 19.14 10.06 0.42
N PHE A 177 19.22 10.84 -0.67
CA PHE A 177 18.64 12.18 -0.76
C PHE A 177 17.13 12.15 -0.52
N LEU A 178 16.40 11.30 -1.26
CA LEU A 178 14.95 11.20 -1.15
C LEU A 178 14.50 10.72 0.23
N ILE A 179 15.20 9.75 0.83
CA ILE A 179 14.91 9.28 2.20
C ILE A 179 15.08 10.40 3.21
N ARG A 180 16.17 11.18 3.11
CA ARG A 180 16.40 12.33 3.97
C ARG A 180 15.26 13.35 3.85
N GLU A 181 14.85 13.63 2.62
CA GLU A 181 13.79 14.59 2.35
C GLU A 181 12.42 14.13 2.84
N VAL A 182 12.09 12.85 2.65
CA VAL A 182 10.89 12.24 3.23
C VAL A 182 10.91 12.36 4.76
N ARG A 183 12.03 12.04 5.42
CA ARG A 183 12.16 12.17 6.88
C ARG A 183 11.94 13.60 7.34
N ARG A 184 12.48 14.58 6.61
CA ARG A 184 12.28 16.01 6.87
C ARG A 184 10.79 16.40 6.74
N LEU A 185 10.14 16.02 5.64
CA LEU A 185 8.72 16.29 5.39
C LEU A 185 7.80 15.62 6.42
N LEU A 186 8.20 14.47 6.97
CA LEU A 186 7.49 13.78 8.04
C LEU A 186 7.65 14.46 9.42
N GLN A 187 8.71 15.25 9.65
CA GLN A 187 8.98 15.93 10.93
C GLN A 187 8.36 17.33 11.02
N GLU A 188 8.31 18.08 9.91
CA GLU A 188 7.94 19.51 9.95
C GLU A 188 6.43 19.80 10.01
N GLU A 189 5.56 18.91 9.49
CA GLU A 189 4.14 19.26 9.23
C GLU A 189 3.14 18.13 9.57
N TRP A 190 3.47 17.29 10.55
CA TRP A 190 2.64 16.15 10.99
C TRP A 190 1.86 16.49 12.27
N PRO A 191 0.53 16.22 12.39
CA PRO A 191 -0.25 15.15 11.75
C PRO A 191 -1.28 15.58 10.68
N GLY A 192 -1.37 16.86 10.32
CA GLY A 192 -2.36 17.37 9.34
C GLY A 192 -2.23 16.79 7.91
N LYS A 193 -1.12 16.09 7.62
CA LYS A 193 -0.78 15.54 6.31
C LYS A 193 -1.27 14.11 6.03
N LEU A 194 -1.97 13.45 6.96
CA LEU A 194 -2.63 12.15 6.68
C LEU A 194 -4.02 12.24 6.06
N THR A 195 -4.38 13.43 5.59
CA THR A 195 -5.50 13.60 4.68
C THR A 195 -5.09 13.16 3.28
N ALA A 196 -6.07 12.93 2.42
CA ALA A 196 -5.80 12.70 1.00
C ALA A 196 -4.98 13.85 0.37
N ALA A 197 -5.22 15.09 0.82
CA ALA A 197 -4.52 16.28 0.37
C ALA A 197 -3.06 16.33 0.86
N GLY A 198 -2.81 15.95 2.11
CA GLY A 198 -1.48 15.95 2.69
C GLY A 198 -0.52 14.95 2.06
N LEU A 199 -0.97 13.70 1.87
CA LEU A 199 -0.18 12.67 1.17
C LEU A 199 0.14 13.09 -0.26
N TYR A 200 -0.80 13.74 -0.94
CA TYR A 200 -0.58 14.30 -2.26
C TYR A 200 0.46 15.43 -2.25
N GLY A 201 0.35 16.37 -1.30
CA GLY A 201 1.32 17.46 -1.15
C GLY A 201 2.75 16.94 -0.96
N VAL A 202 2.94 15.95 -0.08
CA VAL A 202 4.25 15.31 0.14
C VAL A 202 4.83 14.73 -1.15
N LEU A 203 4.02 14.08 -1.99
CA LEU A 203 4.48 13.51 -3.26
C LEU A 203 4.92 14.60 -4.25
N VAL A 204 4.17 15.70 -4.32
CA VAL A 204 4.48 16.83 -5.20
C VAL A 204 5.75 17.53 -4.73
N ASP A 205 5.84 17.87 -3.45
CA ASP A 205 7.01 18.56 -2.87
C ASP A 205 8.28 17.73 -3.06
N LEU A 206 8.22 16.44 -2.72
CA LEU A 206 9.34 15.51 -2.87
C LEU A 206 9.80 15.39 -4.33
N ARG A 207 8.84 15.35 -5.25
CA ARG A 207 9.11 15.31 -6.69
C ARG A 207 9.81 16.59 -7.15
N GLU A 208 9.30 17.75 -6.78
CA GLU A 208 9.87 19.04 -7.18
C GLU A 208 11.27 19.23 -6.63
N VAL A 209 11.49 18.92 -5.35
CA VAL A 209 12.80 18.99 -4.69
C VAL A 209 13.80 18.06 -5.39
N TYR A 210 13.38 16.84 -5.73
CA TYR A 210 14.25 15.91 -6.46
C TYR A 210 14.58 16.37 -7.89
N VAL A 211 13.63 16.99 -8.60
CA VAL A 211 13.95 17.61 -9.91
C VAL A 211 14.97 18.72 -9.74
N LYS A 212 14.78 19.62 -8.77
CA LYS A 212 15.68 20.75 -8.55
C LYS A 212 17.10 20.27 -8.24
N GLU A 213 17.24 19.28 -7.37
CA GLU A 213 18.53 18.64 -7.03
C GLU A 213 19.22 18.05 -8.26
N LYS A 214 18.47 17.45 -9.19
CA LYS A 214 19.03 16.87 -10.41
C LYS A 214 19.44 17.89 -11.48
N MET A 215 19.00 19.14 -11.34
CA MET A 215 19.15 20.19 -12.36
C MET A 215 20.06 21.33 -11.92
N GLY A 216 20.33 21.46 -10.62
CA GLY A 216 21.37 22.33 -10.07
C GLY A 216 22.74 21.68 -10.18
#